data_AF-A0A7C7KW21-F1
#
_entry.id   AF-A0A7C7KW21-F1
#
_cell.length_a   1.000
_cell.length_b   1.000
_cell.length_c   1.000
_cell.angle_alpha   90.00
_cell.angle_beta   90.00
_cell.angle_gamma   90.00
#
_symmetry.space_group_name_H-M   'P 1'
#
loop_
_entity.id
_entity.type
_entity.pdbx_description
1 polymer ?
#
loop_
_entity_poly.entity_id
_entity_poly.type
_entity_poly.pdbx_seq_one_letter_code
_entity_poly.pdbx_strand_id
1 'polypeptide(L)'
;LIGEHVSTGGSVSSGMRETRLFPALMVRMVAVGEETGGLDDQLNYLATYYYNRLDYITQNIAKIIEPVVIIIVGLFMAVVMVSLLLPIYDIITQVGTRF
;
A
#
# COMPACT_ATOMS: atom_id res chain seq x y z
N LEU A 1 -4.97 25.71 -12.87
CA LEU A 1 -5.30 25.79 -11.44
C LEU A 1 -4.13 26.34 -10.62
N ILE A 2 -3.16 25.55 -10.14
CA ILE A 2 -2.07 26.09 -9.28
C ILE A 2 -1.20 27.10 -10.05
N GLY A 3 -0.74 26.75 -11.25
CA GLY A 3 0.09 27.65 -12.07
C GLY A 3 -0.61 28.96 -12.42
N GLU A 4 -1.92 28.91 -12.66
CA GLU A 4 -2.77 30.09 -12.94
C GLU A 4 -2.97 30.96 -11.69
N HIS A 5 -3.11 30.33 -10.51
CA HIS A 5 -3.17 31.01 -9.22
C HIS A 5 -1.86 31.75 -8.90
N VAL A 6 -0.72 31.18 -9.31
CA VAL A 6 0.60 31.83 -9.21
C VAL A 6 0.75 32.94 -10.25
N SER A 7 0.31 32.72 -11.50
CA SER A 7 0.34 33.75 -12.56
C SER A 7 -0.52 34.98 -12.26
N THR A 8 -1.54 34.84 -11.40
CA THR A 8 -2.38 35.95 -10.91
C THR A 8 -1.83 36.63 -9.65
N GLY A 9 -0.64 36.22 -9.17
CA GLY A 9 0.05 36.83 -8.04
C GLY A 9 -0.22 36.16 -6.69
N GLY A 10 -0.94 35.05 -6.66
CA GLY A 10 -1.12 34.23 -5.46
C GLY A 10 0.12 33.39 -5.10
N SER A 11 0.18 32.89 -3.87
CA SER A 11 1.26 31.98 -3.46
C SER A 11 1.00 30.54 -3.95
N VAL A 12 2.07 29.78 -4.17
CA VAL A 12 2.01 28.35 -4.48
C VAL A 12 1.26 27.62 -3.37
N SER A 13 1.57 27.94 -2.11
CA SER A 13 0.92 27.34 -0.94
C SER A 13 -0.58 27.66 -0.83
N SER A 14 -1.05 28.83 -1.30
CA SER A 14 -2.49 29.15 -1.33
C SER A 14 -3.21 28.35 -2.42
N GLY A 15 -2.65 28.26 -3.62
CA GLY A 15 -3.19 27.43 -4.70
C GLY A 15 -3.24 25.95 -4.34
N MET A 16 -2.25 25.45 -3.59
CA MET A 16 -2.27 24.08 -3.06
C MET A 16 -3.34 23.87 -1.97
N ARG A 17 -3.62 24.87 -1.13
CA ARG A 17 -4.72 24.79 -0.14
C ARG A 17 -6.09 24.70 -0.80
N GLU A 18 -6.31 25.48 -1.85
CA GLU A 18 -7.60 25.57 -2.54
C GLU A 18 -7.98 24.25 -3.23
N THR A 19 -7.00 23.56 -3.80
CA THR A 19 -7.20 22.28 -4.48
C THR A 19 -7.51 21.11 -3.54
N ARG A 20 -7.19 21.19 -2.24
CA ARG A 20 -7.44 20.16 -1.20
C ARG A 20 -6.94 18.74 -1.51
N LEU A 21 -6.13 18.56 -2.56
CA LEU A 21 -5.49 17.29 -2.90
C LEU A 21 -4.17 17.09 -2.16
N PHE A 22 -3.57 18.18 -1.67
CA PHE A 22 -2.26 18.15 -1.05
C PHE A 22 -2.35 17.96 0.46
N PRO A 23 -1.55 17.06 1.05
CA PRO A 23 -1.48 16.89 2.49
C PRO A 23 -1.04 18.18 3.19
N ALA A 24 -1.53 18.40 4.41
CA ALA A 24 -1.23 19.61 5.19
C ALA A 24 0.27 19.83 5.40
N LEU A 25 1.06 18.76 5.52
CA LEU A 25 2.52 18.83 5.62
C LEU A 25 3.14 19.44 4.36
N MET A 26 2.71 18.99 3.18
CA MET A 26 3.24 19.47 1.90
C MET A 26 2.95 20.96 1.73
N VAL A 27 1.71 21.37 1.99
CA VAL A 27 1.29 22.78 1.93
C VAL A 27 2.12 23.65 2.88
N ARG A 28 2.39 23.18 4.10
CA ARG A 28 3.18 23.93 5.10
C ARG A 28 4.64 24.07 4.68
N MET A 29 5.27 23.02 4.20
CA MET A 29 6.67 23.06 3.76
C MET A 29 6.85 23.96 2.53
N VAL A 30 5.88 23.94 1.61
CA VAL A 30 5.86 24.88 0.48
C VAL A 30 5.69 26.32 0.98
N ALA A 31 4.78 26.58 1.93
CA ALA A 31 4.63 27.92 2.50
C ALA A 31 5.93 28.44 3.16
N VAL A 32 6.60 27.59 3.94
CA VAL A 32 7.90 27.92 4.56
C VAL A 32 8.98 28.15 3.50
N GLY A 33 9.01 27.34 2.45
CA GLY A 33 9.93 27.50 1.32
C GLY A 33 9.70 28.79 0.53
N GLU A 34 8.45 29.21 0.37
CA GLU A 34 8.10 30.50 -0.24
C GLU A 34 8.52 31.69 0.64
N GLU A 35 8.28 31.62 1.95
CA GLU A 35 8.64 32.70 2.90
C GLU A 35 10.15 32.86 3.06
N THR A 36 10.91 31.76 2.98
CA THR A 36 12.37 31.74 3.18
C THR A 36 13.17 31.81 1.87
N GLY A 37 12.50 31.74 0.72
CA GLY A 37 13.15 31.62 -0.59
C GLY A 37 13.77 30.25 -0.86
N GLY A 38 13.64 29.28 0.06
CA GLY A 38 14.17 27.92 -0.05
C GLY A 38 13.20 26.91 -0.67
N LEU A 39 12.33 27.34 -1.59
CA LEU A 39 11.28 26.48 -2.15
C LEU A 39 11.84 25.20 -2.80
N ASP A 40 12.95 25.31 -3.51
CA ASP A 40 13.61 24.17 -4.18
C ASP A 40 14.02 23.09 -3.16
N ASP A 41 14.68 23.50 -2.08
CA ASP A 41 15.09 22.60 -0.99
C ASP A 41 13.89 21.92 -0.33
N GLN A 42 12.82 22.66 -0.08
CA GLN A 42 11.61 22.09 0.53
C GLN A 42 10.89 21.11 -0.41
N LEU A 43 10.82 21.41 -1.71
CA LEU A 43 10.25 20.49 -2.70
C LEU A 43 11.08 19.22 -2.85
N ASN A 44 12.41 19.33 -2.83
CA ASN A 44 13.30 18.17 -2.89
C ASN A 44 13.21 17.29 -1.63
N TYR A 45 13.09 17.92 -0.45
CA TYR A 45 12.81 17.21 0.81
C TYR A 45 11.48 16.45 0.72
N LEU A 46 10.42 17.10 0.25
CA LEU A 46 9.10 16.48 0.11
C LEU A 46 9.14 15.31 -0.89
N ALA A 47 9.82 15.46 -2.02
CA ALA A 47 9.98 14.39 -3.01
C ALA A 47 10.63 13.16 -2.38
N THR A 48 11.75 13.36 -1.67
CA THR A 48 12.46 12.29 -0.97
C THR A 48 11.61 11.67 0.14
N TYR A 49 10.90 12.48 0.93
CA TYR A 49 10.02 12.02 1.99
C TYR A 49 8.91 11.10 1.46
N TYR A 50 8.19 11.54 0.42
CA TYR A 50 7.11 10.74 -0.16
C TYR A 50 7.61 9.52 -0.92
N TYR A 51 8.79 9.59 -1.56
CA TYR A 51 9.43 8.44 -2.17
C TYR A 51 9.74 7.36 -1.12
N ASN A 52 10.39 7.74 -0.01
CA ASN A 52 10.69 6.82 1.08
C ASN A 52 9.41 6.28 1.75
N ARG A 53 8.37 7.10 1.85
CA ARG A 53 7.07 6.66 2.37
C ARG A 53 6.41 5.64 1.45
N LEU A 54 6.46 5.85 0.14
CA LEU A 54 5.95 4.92 -0.87
C LEU A 54 6.72 3.60 -0.86
N ASP A 55 8.05 3.65 -0.79
CA ASP A 55 8.90 2.46 -0.70
C ASP A 55 8.58 1.65 0.57
N TYR A 56 8.47 2.31 1.72
CA TYR A 56 8.05 1.67 2.98
C TYR A 56 6.68 0.99 2.88
N ILE A 57 5.68 1.68 2.29
CA ILE A 57 4.33 1.11 2.10
C ILE A 57 4.40 -0.10 1.17
N THR A 58 5.15 0.00 0.08
CA THR A 58 5.30 -1.07 -0.92
C THR A 58 5.95 -2.31 -0.31
N GLN A 59 7.03 -2.14 0.46
CA GLN A 59 7.67 -3.24 1.17
C GLN A 59 6.75 -3.89 2.21
N ASN A 60 5.95 -3.10 2.92
CA ASN A 60 5.01 -3.64 3.90
C ASN A 60 3.86 -4.41 3.22
N ILE A 61 3.35 -3.93 2.09
CA ILE A 61 2.36 -4.66 1.31
C ILE A 61 2.94 -5.99 0.84
N ALA A 62 4.16 -6.00 0.32
CA ALA A 62 4.83 -7.23 -0.11
C ALA A 62 4.97 -8.25 1.04
N LYS A 63 5.37 -7.79 2.24
CA LYS A 63 5.48 -8.63 3.45
C LYS A 63 4.16 -9.25 3.90
N ILE A 64 3.03 -8.59 3.65
CA ILE A 64 1.70 -9.12 4.01
C ILE A 64 1.18 -10.07 2.93
N ILE A 65 1.54 -9.87 1.66
CA ILE A 65 1.13 -10.75 0.56
C ILE A 65 1.65 -12.18 0.76
N GLU A 66 2.90 -12.35 1.19
CA GLU A 66 3.52 -13.67 1.38
C GLU A 66 2.72 -14.62 2.31
N PRO A 67 2.39 -14.27 3.57
CA PRO A 67 1.62 -15.15 4.45
C PRO A 67 0.20 -15.39 3.94
N VAL A 68 -0.42 -14.42 3.26
CA VAL A 68 -1.76 -14.59 2.67
C VAL A 68 -1.75 -15.67 1.61
N VAL A 69 -0.74 -15.67 0.72
CA VAL A 69 -0.58 -16.71 -0.31
C VAL A 69 -0.39 -18.08 0.33
N ILE A 70 0.44 -18.19 1.37
CA ILE A 70 0.67 -19.45 2.09
C ILE A 70 -0.64 -19.99 2.70
N ILE A 71 -1.45 -19.14 3.32
CA ILE A 71 -2.75 -19.53 3.90
C ILE A 71 -3.69 -20.06 2.81
N ILE A 72 -3.79 -19.37 1.68
CA ILE A 72 -4.65 -19.77 0.57
C ILE A 72 -4.21 -21.14 0.00
N VAL A 73 -2.92 -21.31 -0.25
CA VAL A 73 -2.35 -22.58 -0.74
C VAL A 73 -2.53 -23.70 0.27
N GLY A 74 -2.30 -23.42 1.56
CA GLY A 74 -2.49 -24.39 2.65
C GLY A 74 -3.94 -24.84 2.78
N LEU A 75 -4.90 -23.92 2.70
CA LEU A 75 -6.33 -24.24 2.73
C LEU A 75 -6.73 -25.08 1.51
N PHE A 76 -6.25 -24.71 0.32
CA PHE A 76 -6.49 -25.47 -0.90
C PHE A 76 -5.95 -26.91 -0.78
N MET A 77 -4.72 -27.07 -0.29
CA MET A 77 -4.14 -28.39 -0.04
C MET A 77 -4.93 -29.20 0.99
N ALA A 78 -5.40 -28.58 2.08
CA ALA A 78 -6.20 -29.27 3.09
C ALA A 78 -7.51 -29.81 2.51
N VAL A 79 -8.19 -29.05 1.65
CA VAL A 79 -9.41 -29.49 0.95
C VAL A 79 -9.13 -30.69 0.04
N VAL A 80 -8.02 -30.65 -0.72
CA VAL A 80 -7.60 -31.76 -1.58
C VAL A 80 -7.29 -33.01 -0.74
N MET A 81 -6.56 -32.87 0.36
CA MET A 81 -6.25 -33.99 1.25
C MET A 81 -7.50 -34.65 1.81
N VAL A 82 -8.45 -33.86 2.34
CA VAL A 82 -9.71 -34.40 2.89
C VAL A 82 -10.49 -35.14 1.80
N SER A 83 -10.56 -34.56 0.60
CA SER A 83 -11.27 -35.17 -0.54
C SER A 83 -10.67 -36.52 -0.97
N LEU A 84 -9.37 -36.72 -0.80
CA LEU A 84 -8.69 -37.97 -1.16
C LEU A 84 -8.63 -38.98 -0.02
N LEU A 85 -8.45 -38.53 1.23
CA LEU A 85 -8.30 -39.42 2.39
C LEU A 85 -9.62 -40.06 2.84
N LEU A 86 -10.74 -39.32 2.77
CA LEU A 86 -12.04 -39.85 3.18
C LEU A 86 -12.44 -41.12 2.40
N PRO A 87 -12.40 -41.15 1.04
CA PRO A 87 -12.72 -42.38 0.30
C PRO A 87 -11.76 -43.54 0.60
N ILE A 88 -10.47 -43.25 0.81
CA ILE A 88 -9.49 -44.29 1.16
C ILE A 88 -9.85 -44.92 2.51
N TYR A 89 -10.23 -44.11 3.49
CA TYR A 89 -10.66 -44.58 4.80
C TYR A 89 -11.90 -45.49 4.70
N ASP A 90 -12.88 -45.10 3.89
CA ASP A 90 -14.10 -45.90 3.65
C ASP A 90 -13.78 -47.24 2.98
N ILE A 91 -12.84 -47.27 2.03
CA ILE A 91 -12.41 -48.52 1.37
C ILE A 91 -11.70 -49.45 2.37
N ILE A 92 -10.77 -48.93 3.16
CA ILE A 92 -10.01 -49.73 4.15
C ILE A 92 -10.96 -50.34 5.19
N THR A 93 -11.92 -49.58 5.68
CA THR A 93 -12.88 -50.04 6.69
C THR A 93 -13.82 -51.13 6.16
N GLN A 94 -14.33 -50.99 4.91
CA GLN A 94 -15.15 -52.04 4.28
C GLN A 94 -14.38 -53.34 4.01
N VAL A 95 -13.10 -53.24 3.63
CA VAL A 95 -12.27 -54.42 3.39
C VAL A 95 -11.94 -55.13 4.71
N GLY A 96 -11.67 -54.39 5.78
CA GLY A 96 -11.37 -54.95 7.10
C GLY A 96 -12.55 -55.63 7.80
N THR A 97 -13.80 -55.29 7.46
CA THR A 97 -15.01 -55.91 8.04
C THR A 97 -15.46 -57.20 7.34
N ARG A 98 -14.81 -57.60 6.23
CA ARG A 98 -15.15 -58.81 5.45
C ARG A 98 -14.32 -60.05 5.80
N PHE A 99 -13.50 -59.98 6.86
CA PHE A 99 -12.83 -61.11 7.50
C PHE A 99 -13.30 -61.21 8.96
#